data_AF-A0A3C1PAP6-F1
#
_entry.id   AF-A0A3C1PAP6-F1
#
_cell.length_a   1.000
_cell.length_b   1.000
_cell.length_c   1.000
_cell.angle_alpha   90.00
_cell.angle_beta   90.00
_cell.angle_gamma   90.00
#
_symmetry.space_group_name_H-M   'P 1'
#
loop_
_entity.id
_entity.type
_entity.pdbx_description
1 polymer ?
#
loop_
_entity_poly.entity_id
_entity_poly.type
_entity_poly.pdbx_seq_one_letter_code
_entity_poly.pdbx_strand_id
1 'polypeptide(L)'
;MKLRLSQFNHQIKTSFINPMTDDFQDLMAQIQQEHYPDLYEPEANSTVPLSDVLNQVLEGFKVGNSTICHLRYLWMTLILTLAVEPTLQYYYPNDSLTKDIIKSLEEMIINFYKINTIDKKYINNLINDWYNKVIEHYESLPYPEVVSFQVIYEAIDVFQNAIRVFDYDQAKEALLEILEDCLEGYAIFPGSEGRRDLFDWWLLEVVPASWNLSPLKSFYVVDRLVNQDQITIRQKKSLEEVSKMLESKLLENSDILRDSDNKYKFDQLF
;
A
#
# COMPACT_ATOMS: atom_id res chain seq x y z
N MET A 1 -25.15 15.21 -21.21
CA MET A 1 -25.40 14.36 -20.02
C MET A 1 -24.11 13.75 -19.46
N LYS A 2 -23.27 13.06 -20.27
CA LYS A 2 -21.95 12.50 -19.84
C LYS A 2 -20.99 13.53 -19.21
N LEU A 3 -20.85 14.72 -19.80
CA LEU A 3 -19.96 15.79 -19.29
C LEU A 3 -20.37 16.34 -17.90
N ARG A 4 -21.68 16.36 -17.59
CA ARG A 4 -22.16 16.80 -16.27
C ARG A 4 -21.96 15.71 -15.21
N LEU A 5 -22.10 14.45 -15.61
CA LEU A 5 -21.84 13.31 -14.72
C LEU A 5 -20.35 13.21 -14.38
N SER A 6 -19.45 13.40 -15.35
CA SER A 6 -18.00 13.39 -15.09
C SER A 6 -17.54 14.55 -14.21
N GLN A 7 -18.10 15.76 -14.40
CA GLN A 7 -17.82 16.91 -13.54
C GLN A 7 -18.34 16.70 -12.11
N PHE A 8 -19.53 16.12 -11.95
CA PHE A 8 -20.10 15.80 -10.65
C PHE A 8 -19.30 14.70 -9.92
N ASN A 9 -18.89 13.65 -10.64
CA ASN A 9 -18.04 12.59 -10.08
C ASN A 9 -16.67 13.13 -9.64
N HIS A 10 -16.08 14.01 -10.45
CA HIS A 10 -14.84 14.69 -10.09
C HIS A 10 -15.00 15.55 -8.84
N GLN A 11 -16.11 16.30 -8.71
CA GLN A 11 -16.40 17.11 -7.51
C GLN A 11 -16.61 16.28 -6.24
N ILE A 12 -17.24 15.11 -6.32
CA ILE A 12 -17.38 14.24 -5.15
C ILE A 12 -16.02 13.66 -4.74
N LYS A 13 -15.22 13.20 -5.71
CA LYS A 13 -13.86 12.70 -5.45
C LYS A 13 -12.96 13.78 -4.85
N THR A 14 -12.99 15.01 -5.36
CA THR A 14 -12.22 16.14 -4.79
C THR A 14 -12.76 16.65 -3.46
N SER A 15 -14.04 16.40 -3.14
CA SER A 15 -14.58 16.73 -1.82
C SER A 15 -14.16 15.74 -0.74
N PHE A 16 -13.83 14.50 -1.12
CA PHE A 16 -13.40 13.45 -0.19
C PHE A 16 -11.87 13.34 -0.12
N ILE A 17 -11.18 13.47 -1.26
CA ILE A 17 -9.73 13.43 -1.34
C ILE A 17 -9.21 14.86 -1.36
N ASN A 18 -8.61 15.27 -0.24
CA ASN A 18 -7.94 16.56 -0.17
C ASN A 18 -6.79 16.62 -1.20
N PRO A 19 -6.58 17.77 -1.86
CA PRO A 19 -5.39 17.95 -2.68
C PRO A 19 -4.14 17.76 -1.81
N MET A 20 -3.08 17.26 -2.43
CA MET A 20 -1.79 17.12 -1.78
C MET A 20 -1.27 18.51 -1.41
N THR A 21 -0.86 18.70 -0.16
CA THR A 21 -0.38 20.00 0.32
C THR A 21 0.96 20.34 -0.32
N ASP A 22 1.21 21.63 -0.53
CA ASP A 22 2.48 22.11 -1.08
C ASP A 22 3.65 21.65 -0.20
N ASP A 23 3.50 21.73 1.14
CA ASP A 23 4.48 21.22 2.10
C ASP A 23 4.82 19.72 1.89
N PHE A 24 3.84 18.90 1.51
CA PHE A 24 4.09 17.47 1.29
C PHE A 24 4.74 17.21 -0.07
N GLN A 25 4.40 18.02 -1.08
CA GLN A 25 5.08 17.98 -2.38
C GLN A 25 6.54 18.41 -2.26
N ASP A 26 6.81 19.48 -1.50
CA ASP A 26 8.15 19.98 -1.22
C ASP A 26 8.98 18.93 -0.44
N LEU A 27 8.37 18.26 0.55
CA LEU A 27 9.00 17.16 1.28
C LEU A 27 9.42 16.03 0.32
N MET A 28 8.52 15.57 -0.56
CA MET A 28 8.87 14.51 -1.52
C MET A 28 9.98 14.95 -2.48
N ALA A 29 9.95 16.20 -2.96
CA ALA A 29 10.99 16.73 -3.83
C ALA A 29 12.36 16.82 -3.12
N GLN A 30 12.37 17.16 -1.83
CA GLN A 30 13.57 17.14 -1.00
C GLN A 30 14.10 15.72 -0.85
N ILE A 31 13.25 14.77 -0.44
CA ILE A 31 13.62 13.37 -0.25
C ILE A 31 14.21 12.78 -1.55
N GLN A 32 13.62 13.12 -2.69
CA GLN A 32 14.11 12.66 -3.99
C GLN A 32 15.55 13.13 -4.29
N GLN A 33 15.99 14.27 -3.77
CA GLN A 33 17.33 14.79 -4.05
C GLN A 33 18.42 14.23 -3.14
N GLU A 34 18.04 13.59 -2.04
CA GLU A 34 18.96 12.99 -1.09
C GLU A 34 19.44 11.61 -1.55
N HIS A 35 20.59 11.20 -1.03
CA HIS A 35 21.18 9.88 -1.24
C HIS A 35 21.31 9.15 0.10
N TYR A 36 20.88 7.89 0.15
CA TYR A 36 20.73 7.11 1.37
C TYR A 36 21.68 5.90 1.37
N PRO A 37 22.49 5.71 2.43
CA PRO A 37 23.36 4.53 2.53
C PRO A 37 22.60 3.20 2.45
N ASP A 38 21.36 3.18 2.97
CA ASP A 38 20.46 2.02 2.97
C ASP A 38 20.06 1.57 1.55
N LEU A 39 20.15 2.47 0.57
CA LEU A 39 19.92 2.18 -0.86
C LEU A 39 21.20 1.72 -1.59
N TYR A 40 22.30 1.52 -0.86
CA TYR A 40 23.64 1.18 -1.38
C TYR A 40 24.21 2.18 -2.38
N GLU A 41 23.90 3.46 -2.20
CA GLU A 41 24.45 4.57 -2.97
C GLU A 41 25.87 4.91 -2.45
N PRO A 42 26.96 4.64 -3.20
CA PRO A 42 28.34 4.81 -2.71
C PRO A 42 28.69 6.26 -2.33
N GLU A 43 28.02 7.22 -2.95
CA GLU A 43 28.14 8.66 -2.71
C GLU A 43 27.31 9.17 -1.53
N ALA A 44 26.46 8.33 -0.93
CA ALA A 44 25.58 8.75 0.14
C ALA A 44 26.37 9.22 1.36
N ASN A 45 26.11 10.46 1.75
CA ASN A 45 26.66 11.10 2.94
C ASN A 45 25.55 11.49 3.94
N SER A 46 24.30 11.11 3.65
CA SER A 46 23.17 11.38 4.54
C SER A 46 23.38 10.71 5.88
N THR A 47 23.13 11.46 6.95
CA THR A 47 23.08 10.96 8.32
C THR A 47 21.65 10.59 8.75
N VAL A 48 20.67 10.82 7.88
CA VAL A 48 19.26 10.52 8.14
C VAL A 48 18.99 9.09 7.67
N PRO A 49 18.57 8.17 8.57
CA PRO A 49 18.18 6.82 8.20
C PRO A 49 17.00 6.82 7.22
N LEU A 50 16.98 5.88 6.27
CA LEU A 50 15.86 5.75 5.34
C LEU A 50 14.53 5.53 6.09
N SER A 51 14.51 4.71 7.14
CA SER A 51 13.33 4.48 7.99
C SER A 51 12.71 5.76 8.57
N ASP A 52 13.52 6.76 8.93
CA ASP A 52 13.03 8.07 9.40
C ASP A 52 12.34 8.85 8.27
N VAL A 53 12.82 8.68 7.03
CA VAL A 53 12.24 9.29 5.84
C VAL A 53 10.92 8.63 5.47
N LEU A 54 10.87 7.29 5.46
CA LEU A 54 9.65 6.52 5.22
C LEU A 54 8.58 6.92 6.24
N ASN A 55 8.97 7.02 7.51
CA ASN A 55 8.10 7.48 8.60
C ASN A 55 7.56 8.90 8.36
N GLN A 56 8.41 9.84 7.95
CA GLN A 56 7.97 11.20 7.61
C GLN A 56 6.95 11.23 6.46
N VAL A 57 7.16 10.43 5.42
CA VAL A 57 6.21 10.32 4.30
C VAL A 57 4.86 9.79 4.76
N LEU A 58 4.85 8.72 5.57
CA LEU A 58 3.60 8.17 6.10
C LEU A 58 2.88 9.13 7.06
N GLU A 59 3.62 9.88 7.88
CA GLU A 59 3.05 10.96 8.71
C GLU A 59 2.37 12.04 7.85
N GLY A 60 2.90 12.33 6.66
CA GLY A 60 2.28 13.23 5.68
C GLY A 60 0.86 12.80 5.27
N PHE A 61 0.53 11.51 5.31
CA PHE A 61 -0.83 11.03 4.98
C PHE A 61 -1.89 11.33 6.04
N LYS A 62 -1.50 11.74 7.24
CA LYS A 62 -2.44 12.08 8.33
C LYS A 62 -3.23 13.37 8.08
N VAL A 63 -2.98 14.07 6.98
CA VAL A 63 -3.81 15.21 6.55
C VAL A 63 -5.21 14.73 6.16
N GLY A 64 -6.21 15.16 6.93
CA GLY A 64 -7.62 14.81 6.74
C GLY A 64 -8.19 14.11 7.97
N ASN A 65 -9.20 13.25 7.77
CA ASN A 65 -9.73 12.38 8.82
C ASN A 65 -9.00 11.02 8.84
N SER A 66 -9.12 10.30 9.97
CA SER A 66 -8.48 8.99 10.15
C SER A 66 -8.92 7.94 9.12
N THR A 67 -10.14 8.05 8.61
CA THR A 67 -10.69 7.11 7.61
C THR A 67 -9.98 7.23 6.27
N ILE A 68 -9.78 8.46 5.77
CA ILE A 68 -9.03 8.71 4.54
C ILE A 68 -7.57 8.30 4.72
N CYS A 69 -6.97 8.63 5.87
CA CYS A 69 -5.61 8.21 6.20
C CYS A 69 -5.48 6.69 6.15
N HIS A 70 -6.40 5.95 6.78
CA HIS A 70 -6.41 4.48 6.76
C HIS A 70 -6.55 3.94 5.34
N LEU A 71 -7.45 4.53 4.54
CA LEU A 71 -7.67 4.13 3.15
C LEU A 71 -6.42 4.33 2.29
N ARG A 72 -5.63 5.39 2.53
CA ARG A 72 -4.33 5.60 1.86
C ARG A 72 -3.31 4.53 2.24
N TYR A 73 -3.26 4.12 3.51
CA TYR A 73 -2.38 3.03 3.95
C TYR A 73 -2.79 1.68 3.32
N LEU A 74 -4.09 1.38 3.30
CA LEU A 74 -4.61 0.19 2.61
C LEU A 74 -4.28 0.20 1.12
N TRP A 75 -4.41 1.35 0.46
CA TRP A 75 -4.10 1.50 -0.96
C TRP A 75 -2.61 1.27 -1.26
N MET A 76 -1.71 1.86 -0.46
CA MET A 76 -0.27 1.64 -0.57
C MET A 76 0.08 0.15 -0.36
N THR A 77 -0.53 -0.46 0.65
CA THR A 77 -0.36 -1.89 0.96
C THR A 77 -0.79 -2.77 -0.21
N LEU A 78 -1.91 -2.47 -0.85
CA LEU A 78 -2.37 -3.19 -2.05
C LEU A 78 -1.35 -3.08 -3.19
N ILE A 79 -0.81 -1.89 -3.43
CA ILE A 79 0.22 -1.70 -4.47
C ILE A 79 1.48 -2.53 -4.18
N LEU A 80 1.98 -2.47 -2.94
CA LEU A 80 3.21 -3.15 -2.54
C LEU A 80 3.04 -4.67 -2.55
N THR A 81 1.92 -5.19 -2.02
CA THR A 81 1.62 -6.64 -2.07
C THR A 81 1.48 -7.14 -3.51
N LEU A 82 0.87 -6.36 -4.41
CA LEU A 82 0.84 -6.68 -5.84
C LEU A 82 2.25 -6.73 -6.43
N ALA A 83 3.15 -5.82 -6.05
CA ALA A 83 4.54 -5.81 -6.53
C ALA A 83 5.38 -6.97 -5.97
N VAL A 84 5.08 -7.44 -4.74
CA VAL A 84 5.75 -8.58 -4.08
C VAL A 84 5.19 -9.93 -4.51
N GLU A 85 3.91 -10.02 -4.90
CA GLU A 85 3.23 -11.26 -5.31
C GLU A 85 4.06 -12.13 -6.30
N PRO A 86 4.72 -11.58 -7.34
CA PRO A 86 5.55 -12.36 -8.26
C PRO A 86 6.71 -13.09 -7.58
N THR A 87 7.28 -12.53 -6.51
CA THR A 87 8.38 -13.13 -5.75
C THR A 87 7.95 -14.45 -5.13
N LEU A 88 6.82 -14.47 -4.42
CA LEU A 88 6.28 -15.72 -3.86
C LEU A 88 5.75 -16.67 -4.93
N GLN A 89 5.17 -16.16 -6.03
CA GLN A 89 4.75 -17.00 -7.15
C GLN A 89 5.92 -17.71 -7.85
N TYR A 90 7.12 -17.12 -7.83
CA TYR A 90 8.30 -17.77 -8.38
C TYR A 90 8.68 -19.03 -7.59
N TYR A 91 8.69 -18.95 -6.26
CA TYR A 91 9.05 -20.09 -5.39
C TYR A 91 7.88 -21.06 -5.15
N TYR A 92 6.66 -20.53 -5.07
CA TYR A 92 5.43 -21.26 -4.78
C TYR A 92 4.34 -20.95 -5.82
N PRO A 93 4.47 -21.41 -7.08
CA PRO A 93 3.58 -21.03 -8.19
C PRO A 93 2.12 -21.46 -8.01
N ASN A 94 1.88 -22.47 -7.18
CA ASN A 94 0.53 -22.98 -6.87
C ASN A 94 -0.04 -22.38 -5.57
N ASP A 95 0.68 -21.44 -4.94
CA ASP A 95 0.16 -20.76 -3.77
C ASP A 95 -1.04 -19.88 -4.12
N SER A 96 -2.13 -20.06 -3.36
CA SER A 96 -3.32 -19.23 -3.45
C SER A 96 -3.44 -18.23 -2.30
N LEU A 97 -2.63 -18.37 -1.24
CA LEU A 97 -2.80 -17.59 -0.02
C LEU A 97 -2.53 -16.10 -0.28
N THR A 98 -1.45 -15.78 -0.99
CA THR A 98 -1.15 -14.42 -1.46
C THR A 98 -2.33 -13.76 -2.17
N LYS A 99 -3.00 -14.50 -3.07
CA LYS A 99 -4.17 -14.02 -3.81
C LYS A 99 -5.38 -13.79 -2.90
N ASP A 100 -5.59 -14.66 -1.93
CA ASP A 100 -6.69 -14.49 -0.96
C ASP A 100 -6.48 -13.26 -0.07
N ILE A 101 -5.22 -12.96 0.31
CA ILE A 101 -4.87 -11.76 1.08
C ILE A 101 -5.06 -10.50 0.24
N ILE A 102 -4.56 -10.49 -1.00
CA ILE A 102 -4.77 -9.37 -1.95
C ILE A 102 -6.26 -9.11 -2.12
N LYS A 103 -7.06 -10.15 -2.37
CA LYS A 103 -8.51 -10.01 -2.50
C LYS A 103 -9.16 -9.44 -1.22
N SER A 104 -8.69 -9.84 -0.04
CA SER A 104 -9.17 -9.31 1.23
C SER A 104 -8.86 -7.81 1.38
N LEU A 105 -7.67 -7.37 0.96
CA LEU A 105 -7.31 -5.94 0.88
C LEU A 105 -8.24 -5.19 -0.09
N GLU A 106 -8.45 -5.72 -1.29
CA GLU A 106 -9.35 -5.14 -2.29
C GLU A 106 -10.77 -4.97 -1.72
N GLU A 107 -11.31 -6.02 -1.08
CA GLU A 107 -12.63 -5.99 -0.45
C GLU A 107 -12.71 -4.97 0.70
N MET A 108 -11.65 -4.85 1.50
CA MET A 108 -11.56 -3.87 2.59
C MET A 108 -11.53 -2.43 2.06
N ILE A 109 -10.77 -2.16 0.99
CA ILE A 109 -10.72 -0.87 0.31
C ILE A 109 -12.09 -0.51 -0.27
N ILE A 110 -12.75 -1.45 -0.98
CA ILE A 110 -14.05 -1.20 -1.60
C ILE A 110 -15.13 -0.95 -0.55
N ASN A 111 -15.05 -1.64 0.59
CA ASN A 111 -16.00 -1.51 1.70
C ASN A 111 -15.52 -0.55 2.81
N PHE A 112 -14.57 0.34 2.53
CA PHE A 112 -13.93 1.17 3.56
C PHE A 112 -14.92 1.99 4.39
N TYR A 113 -16.05 2.41 3.79
CA TYR A 113 -17.11 3.18 4.44
C TYR A 113 -17.78 2.42 5.60
N LYS A 114 -17.57 1.10 5.69
CA LYS A 114 -18.03 0.26 6.81
C LYS A 114 -16.97 0.05 7.88
N ILE A 115 -15.69 0.35 7.64
CA ILE A 115 -14.58 0.00 8.55
C ILE A 115 -14.83 0.52 9.96
N ASN A 116 -15.26 1.78 10.11
CA ASN A 116 -15.54 2.38 11.41
C ASN A 116 -16.76 1.78 12.15
N THR A 117 -17.55 0.96 11.47
CA THR A 117 -18.71 0.25 12.06
C THR A 117 -18.38 -1.18 12.46
N ILE A 118 -17.22 -1.69 12.07
CA ILE A 118 -16.77 -3.03 12.43
C ILE A 118 -16.24 -2.98 13.85
N ASP A 119 -16.67 -3.94 14.66
CA ASP A 119 -16.19 -4.10 16.02
C ASP A 119 -14.67 -4.37 16.04
N LYS A 120 -13.92 -3.63 16.85
CA LYS A 120 -12.45 -3.75 16.92
C LYS A 120 -12.00 -5.15 17.35
N LYS A 121 -12.74 -5.81 18.25
CA LYS A 121 -12.42 -7.19 18.66
C LYS A 121 -12.62 -8.16 17.50
N TYR A 122 -13.63 -7.94 16.66
CA TYR A 122 -13.80 -8.72 15.44
C TYR A 122 -12.62 -8.55 14.47
N ILE A 123 -12.16 -7.31 14.23
CA ILE A 123 -10.97 -7.04 13.38
C ILE A 123 -9.74 -7.75 13.96
N ASN A 124 -9.49 -7.63 15.26
CA ASN A 124 -8.33 -8.25 15.88
C ASN A 124 -8.36 -9.78 15.79
N ASN A 125 -9.53 -10.40 15.94
CA ASN A 125 -9.65 -11.85 15.76
C ASN A 125 -9.38 -12.24 14.30
N LEU A 126 -9.93 -11.50 13.33
CA LEU A 126 -9.67 -11.71 11.91
C LEU A 126 -8.17 -11.62 11.60
N ILE A 127 -7.49 -10.59 12.11
CA ILE A 127 -6.04 -10.40 11.93
C ILE A 127 -5.28 -11.59 12.50
N ASN A 128 -5.57 -12.01 13.73
CA ASN A 128 -4.89 -13.13 14.37
C ASN A 128 -5.11 -14.45 13.61
N ASP A 129 -6.34 -14.71 13.16
CA ASP A 129 -6.68 -15.92 12.39
C ASP A 129 -5.90 -15.96 11.07
N TRP A 130 -5.84 -14.84 10.35
CA TRP A 130 -5.07 -14.73 9.12
C TRP A 130 -3.57 -14.81 9.34
N TYR A 131 -3.05 -14.13 10.37
CA TYR A 131 -1.63 -14.15 10.70
C TYR A 131 -1.14 -15.58 11.00
N ASN A 132 -1.88 -16.32 11.83
CA ASN A 132 -1.60 -17.74 12.11
C ASN A 132 -1.71 -18.60 10.86
N LYS A 133 -2.73 -18.37 10.02
CA LYS A 133 -2.89 -19.08 8.75
C LYS A 133 -1.70 -18.89 7.81
N VAL A 134 -1.12 -17.69 7.76
CA VAL A 134 0.10 -17.42 6.97
C VAL A 134 1.28 -18.22 7.49
N ILE A 135 1.52 -18.21 8.80
CA ILE A 135 2.60 -18.98 9.42
C ILE A 135 2.44 -20.47 9.12
N GLU A 136 1.30 -21.05 9.49
CA GLU A 136 1.03 -22.48 9.33
C GLU A 136 1.16 -22.92 7.86
N HIS A 137 0.69 -22.10 6.93
CA HIS A 137 0.77 -22.39 5.51
C HIS A 137 2.21 -22.46 5.02
N TYR A 138 3.02 -21.42 5.23
CA TYR A 138 4.38 -21.38 4.68
C TYR A 138 5.36 -22.30 5.43
N GLU A 139 5.13 -22.58 6.72
CA GLU A 139 5.87 -23.62 7.46
C GLU A 139 5.59 -25.02 6.93
N SER A 140 4.41 -25.26 6.34
CA SER A 140 4.03 -26.57 5.78
C SER A 140 4.60 -26.82 4.38
N LEU A 141 5.04 -25.77 3.68
CA LEU A 141 5.56 -25.88 2.31
C LEU A 141 7.00 -26.44 2.31
N PRO A 142 7.39 -27.18 1.27
CA PRO A 142 8.77 -27.61 1.14
C PRO A 142 9.69 -26.40 0.99
N TYR A 143 10.77 -26.39 1.76
CA TYR A 143 11.80 -25.37 1.62
C TYR A 143 12.51 -25.52 0.26
N PRO A 144 12.62 -24.45 -0.55
CA PRO A 144 13.41 -24.49 -1.76
C PRO A 144 14.90 -24.67 -1.43
N GLU A 145 15.64 -25.38 -2.27
CA GLU A 145 17.08 -25.65 -2.08
C GLU A 145 17.91 -24.35 -2.18
N VAL A 146 18.13 -23.74 -1.01
CA VAL A 146 19.14 -22.76 -0.55
C VAL A 146 19.62 -21.67 -1.52
N VAL A 147 19.28 -20.42 -1.15
CA VAL A 147 19.97 -19.09 -1.22
C VAL A 147 18.88 -17.99 -1.04
N SER A 148 17.61 -18.34 -1.22
CA SER A 148 16.46 -17.43 -1.24
C SER A 148 15.66 -17.33 0.06
N PHE A 149 16.15 -17.85 1.20
CA PHE A 149 15.39 -17.83 2.45
C PHE A 149 15.01 -16.41 2.85
N GLN A 150 15.95 -15.46 2.79
CA GLN A 150 15.68 -14.06 3.12
C GLN A 150 14.59 -13.47 2.21
N VAL A 151 14.72 -13.65 0.88
CA VAL A 151 13.74 -13.22 -0.13
C VAL A 151 12.33 -13.77 0.18
N ILE A 152 12.25 -15.05 0.54
CA ILE A 152 10.97 -15.71 0.83
C ILE A 152 10.40 -15.21 2.16
N TYR A 153 11.22 -15.11 3.21
CA TYR A 153 10.78 -14.67 4.53
C TYR A 153 10.29 -13.23 4.50
N GLU A 154 11.04 -12.31 3.91
CA GLU A 154 10.65 -10.90 3.79
C GLU A 154 9.41 -10.76 2.89
N ALA A 155 9.31 -11.54 1.80
CA ALA A 155 8.09 -11.53 1.00
C ALA A 155 6.87 -12.09 1.77
N ILE A 156 7.03 -13.11 2.61
CA ILE A 156 5.96 -13.61 3.50
C ILE A 156 5.60 -12.55 4.54
N ASP A 157 6.60 -11.88 5.13
CA ASP A 157 6.42 -10.86 6.15
C ASP A 157 5.63 -9.67 5.62
N VAL A 158 5.87 -9.26 4.36
CA VAL A 158 5.01 -8.29 3.66
C VAL A 158 3.53 -8.70 3.68
N PHE A 159 3.21 -9.97 3.40
CA PHE A 159 1.83 -10.46 3.43
C PHE A 159 1.26 -10.60 4.84
N GLN A 160 2.10 -10.88 5.86
CA GLN A 160 1.69 -10.87 7.26
C GLN A 160 1.34 -9.44 7.72
N ASN A 161 2.19 -8.48 7.39
CA ASN A 161 1.97 -7.08 7.69
C ASN A 161 0.80 -6.49 6.91
N ALA A 162 0.56 -6.95 5.69
CA ALA A 162 -0.61 -6.53 4.91
C ALA A 162 -1.95 -6.80 5.62
N ILE A 163 -2.01 -7.89 6.41
CA ILE A 163 -3.18 -8.21 7.25
C ILE A 163 -3.26 -7.25 8.45
N ARG A 164 -2.14 -6.92 9.10
CA ARG A 164 -2.09 -5.97 10.24
C ARG A 164 -2.62 -4.59 9.85
N VAL A 165 -2.46 -4.18 8.59
CA VAL A 165 -2.99 -2.91 8.08
C VAL A 165 -4.52 -2.81 8.18
N PHE A 166 -5.24 -3.91 8.37
CA PHE A 166 -6.69 -3.86 8.61
C PHE A 166 -7.07 -3.13 9.90
N ASP A 167 -6.18 -3.10 10.91
CA ASP A 167 -6.37 -2.28 12.12
C ASP A 167 -5.68 -0.93 11.92
N TYR A 168 -6.45 0.16 11.99
CA TYR A 168 -5.93 1.52 11.81
C TYR A 168 -4.79 1.84 12.78
N ASP A 169 -4.88 1.35 14.03
CA ASP A 169 -3.88 1.63 15.06
C ASP A 169 -2.53 0.94 14.78
N GLN A 170 -2.55 -0.15 14.00
CA GLN A 170 -1.36 -0.90 13.59
C GLN A 170 -0.89 -0.55 12.17
N ALA A 171 -1.75 0.08 11.37
CA ALA A 171 -1.56 0.23 9.94
C ALA A 171 -0.28 0.96 9.55
N LYS A 172 0.10 2.01 10.30
CA LYS A 172 1.32 2.75 10.01
C LYS A 172 2.57 1.91 10.28
N GLU A 173 2.63 1.21 11.42
CA GLU A 173 3.77 0.38 11.80
C GLU A 173 3.92 -0.80 10.83
N ALA A 174 2.82 -1.51 10.55
CA ALA A 174 2.81 -2.59 9.57
C ALA A 174 3.24 -2.14 8.17
N LEU A 175 2.86 -0.93 7.76
CA LEU A 175 3.29 -0.37 6.48
C LEU A 175 4.78 0.03 6.47
N LEU A 176 5.35 0.44 7.60
CA LEU A 176 6.78 0.66 7.71
C LEU A 176 7.55 -0.65 7.55
N GLU A 177 7.11 -1.72 8.21
CA GLU A 177 7.71 -3.05 8.07
C GLU A 177 7.64 -3.54 6.61
N ILE A 178 6.49 -3.38 5.92
CA ILE A 178 6.36 -3.69 4.49
C ILE A 178 7.37 -2.89 3.64
N LEU A 179 7.53 -1.60 3.92
CA LEU A 179 8.43 -0.75 3.16
C LEU A 179 9.89 -1.11 3.41
N GLU A 180 10.26 -1.48 4.64
CA GLU A 180 11.58 -2.00 4.96
C GLU A 180 11.86 -3.27 4.15
N ASP A 181 10.98 -4.27 4.18
CA ASP A 181 11.12 -5.51 3.40
C ASP A 181 11.22 -5.27 1.88
N CYS A 182 10.51 -4.27 1.38
CA CYS A 182 10.49 -3.94 -0.05
C CYS A 182 11.73 -3.15 -0.48
N LEU A 183 12.12 -2.11 0.26
CA LEU A 183 13.11 -1.12 -0.15
C LEU A 183 14.52 -1.42 0.39
N GLU A 184 14.60 -1.96 1.60
CA GLU A 184 15.83 -2.34 2.30
C GLU A 184 16.06 -3.86 2.26
N GLY A 185 14.98 -4.64 2.24
CA GLY A 185 15.01 -6.08 2.05
C GLY A 185 15.10 -6.52 0.58
N TYR A 186 14.58 -7.71 0.35
CA TYR A 186 14.63 -8.49 -0.88
C TYR A 186 13.23 -8.97 -1.30
N ALA A 187 12.15 -8.49 -0.67
CA ALA A 187 10.78 -8.87 -1.03
C ALA A 187 10.45 -8.48 -2.49
N ILE A 188 10.98 -7.34 -2.95
CA ILE A 188 11.02 -6.93 -4.36
C ILE A 188 12.50 -6.83 -4.76
N PHE A 189 13.24 -7.95 -4.82
CA PHE A 189 14.69 -7.86 -5.01
C PHE A 189 15.09 -7.38 -6.41
N PRO A 190 15.65 -6.16 -6.56
CA PRO A 190 16.04 -5.65 -7.87
C PRO A 190 17.56 -5.80 -8.13
N GLY A 191 18.30 -6.38 -7.19
CA GLY A 191 19.76 -6.20 -7.11
C GLY A 191 20.12 -4.82 -6.51
N SER A 192 21.40 -4.64 -6.17
CA SER A 192 21.90 -3.38 -5.58
C SER A 192 21.72 -2.18 -6.52
N GLU A 193 21.91 -2.38 -7.83
CA GLU A 193 21.81 -1.30 -8.83
C GLU A 193 20.36 -0.77 -9.00
N GLY A 194 19.34 -1.56 -8.65
CA GLY A 194 17.93 -1.19 -8.85
C GLY A 194 17.22 -0.66 -7.60
N ARG A 195 17.89 -0.57 -6.44
CA ARG A 195 17.27 -0.11 -5.17
C ARG A 195 16.85 1.35 -5.26
N ARG A 196 17.67 2.20 -5.86
CA ARG A 196 17.33 3.61 -6.05
C ARG A 196 16.11 3.78 -6.96
N ASP A 197 16.06 3.04 -8.06
CA ASP A 197 14.91 3.06 -8.98
C ASP A 197 13.63 2.57 -8.30
N LEU A 198 13.73 1.54 -7.42
CA LEU A 198 12.61 1.05 -6.65
C LEU A 198 12.12 2.10 -5.63
N PHE A 199 13.05 2.78 -4.95
CA PHE A 199 12.73 3.89 -4.05
C PHE A 199 12.07 5.05 -4.78
N ASP A 200 12.61 5.47 -5.93
CA ASP A 200 12.03 6.54 -6.75
C ASP A 200 10.65 6.13 -7.29
N TRP A 201 10.45 4.87 -7.68
CA TRP A 201 9.11 4.37 -8.03
C TRP A 201 8.13 4.48 -6.86
N TRP A 202 8.55 4.08 -5.65
CA TRP A 202 7.72 4.23 -4.47
C TRP A 202 7.37 5.71 -4.22
N LEU A 203 8.36 6.59 -4.22
CA LEU A 203 8.18 8.01 -3.91
C LEU A 203 7.37 8.77 -4.97
N LEU A 204 7.60 8.50 -6.26
CA LEU A 204 7.07 9.30 -7.36
C LEU A 204 5.78 8.74 -7.96
N GLU A 205 5.53 7.44 -7.81
CA GLU A 205 4.33 6.80 -8.35
C GLU A 205 3.44 6.24 -7.23
N VAL A 206 3.99 5.48 -6.27
CA VAL A 206 3.18 4.83 -5.22
C VAL A 206 2.62 5.83 -4.21
N VAL A 207 3.42 6.77 -3.72
CA VAL A 207 2.96 7.79 -2.75
C VAL A 207 1.86 8.67 -3.35
N PRO A 208 2.00 9.25 -4.57
CA PRO A 208 0.92 10.03 -5.18
C PRO A 208 -0.31 9.20 -5.54
N ALA A 209 -0.14 7.95 -5.99
CA ALA A 209 -1.27 7.07 -6.29
C ALA A 209 -2.07 6.72 -5.04
N SER A 210 -1.37 6.45 -3.93
CA SER A 210 -1.97 6.22 -2.62
C SER A 210 -2.69 7.46 -2.09
N TRP A 211 -2.08 8.65 -2.21
CA TRP A 211 -2.74 9.90 -1.83
C TRP A 211 -4.07 10.10 -2.55
N ASN A 212 -4.08 9.84 -3.86
CA ASN A 212 -5.20 10.10 -4.76
C ASN A 212 -6.17 8.92 -4.95
N LEU A 213 -5.88 7.77 -4.32
CA LEU A 213 -6.62 6.51 -4.48
C LEU A 213 -6.82 6.17 -5.96
N SER A 214 -5.75 6.31 -6.72
CA SER A 214 -5.72 6.15 -8.16
C SER A 214 -4.85 4.96 -8.57
N PRO A 215 -5.10 4.37 -9.75
CA PRO A 215 -4.18 3.37 -10.31
C PRO A 215 -2.80 3.97 -10.57
N LEU A 216 -1.77 3.11 -10.54
CA LEU A 216 -0.42 3.48 -10.96
C LEU A 216 -0.33 3.71 -12.47
N LYS A 217 0.61 4.56 -12.89
CA LYS A 217 0.96 4.65 -14.32
C LYS A 217 1.77 3.44 -14.75
N SER A 218 2.73 3.04 -13.92
CA SER A 218 3.62 1.89 -14.11
C SER A 218 3.88 1.16 -12.78
N PHE A 219 3.90 -0.17 -12.83
CA PHE A 219 4.44 -0.98 -11.75
C PHE A 219 5.95 -1.09 -11.89
N TYR A 220 6.64 -1.15 -10.76
CA TYR A 220 8.02 -1.61 -10.74
C TYR A 220 8.05 -3.09 -11.09
N VAL A 221 8.91 -3.45 -12.03
CA VAL A 221 9.17 -4.85 -12.34
C VAL A 221 10.66 -5.02 -12.53
N VAL A 222 11.22 -6.01 -11.84
CA VAL A 222 12.62 -6.40 -11.99
C VAL A 222 12.84 -6.87 -13.43
N ASP A 223 13.77 -6.22 -14.13
CA ASP A 223 14.12 -6.59 -15.49
C ASP A 223 14.47 -8.08 -15.59
N ARG A 224 14.05 -8.71 -16.70
CA ARG A 224 14.33 -10.12 -17.09
C ARG A 224 13.38 -11.19 -16.52
N LEU A 225 12.23 -10.82 -15.96
CA LEU A 225 11.17 -11.80 -15.71
C LEU A 225 10.51 -12.24 -17.04
N VAL A 226 10.48 -13.54 -17.30
CA VAL A 226 9.97 -14.15 -18.55
C VAL A 226 8.52 -13.73 -18.87
N ASN A 227 7.73 -13.35 -17.84
CA ASN A 227 6.32 -12.97 -17.97
C ASN A 227 6.02 -11.54 -17.46
N GLN A 228 7.01 -10.65 -17.44
CA GLN A 228 6.91 -9.27 -16.92
C GLN A 228 5.69 -8.50 -17.47
N ASP A 229 5.44 -8.54 -18.77
CA ASP A 229 4.32 -7.83 -19.39
C ASP A 229 2.96 -8.34 -18.88
N GLN A 230 2.81 -9.66 -18.76
CA GLN A 230 1.57 -10.27 -18.30
C GLN A 230 1.30 -9.96 -16.82
N ILE A 231 2.35 -9.99 -16.00
CA ILE A 231 2.30 -9.61 -14.58
C ILE A 231 1.85 -8.17 -14.44
N THR A 232 2.51 -7.24 -15.16
CA THR A 232 2.20 -5.80 -15.14
C THR A 232 0.76 -5.53 -15.56
N ILE A 233 0.30 -6.17 -16.64
CA ILE A 233 -1.09 -6.03 -17.14
C ILE A 233 -2.09 -6.52 -16.08
N ARG A 234 -1.81 -7.66 -15.43
CA ARG A 234 -2.66 -8.20 -14.36
C ARG A 234 -2.76 -7.25 -13.18
N GLN A 235 -1.62 -6.79 -12.66
CA GLN A 235 -1.56 -5.88 -11.51
C GLN A 235 -2.27 -4.56 -11.80
N LYS A 236 -2.03 -3.96 -12.97
CA LYS A 236 -2.69 -2.72 -13.41
C LYS A 236 -4.20 -2.88 -13.53
N LYS A 237 -4.65 -4.00 -14.10
CA LYS A 237 -6.08 -4.31 -14.22
C LYS A 237 -6.76 -4.43 -12.85
N SER A 238 -6.14 -5.11 -11.88
CA SER A 238 -6.66 -5.22 -10.51
C SER A 238 -6.84 -3.82 -9.88
N LEU A 239 -5.79 -2.97 -9.87
CA LEU A 239 -5.90 -1.60 -9.33
C LEU A 239 -6.97 -0.76 -10.03
N GLU A 240 -7.10 -0.86 -11.36
CA GLU A 240 -8.14 -0.15 -12.11
C GLU A 240 -9.55 -0.61 -11.74
N GLU A 241 -9.75 -1.90 -11.51
CA GLU A 241 -11.04 -2.45 -11.08
C GLU A 241 -11.39 -1.97 -9.68
N VAL A 242 -10.46 -2.07 -8.73
CA VAL A 242 -10.63 -1.59 -7.36
C VAL A 242 -10.92 -0.09 -7.34
N SER A 243 -10.17 0.71 -8.10
CA SER A 243 -10.38 2.17 -8.17
C SER A 243 -11.78 2.52 -8.69
N LYS A 244 -12.24 1.86 -9.76
CA LYS A 244 -13.59 2.07 -10.31
C LYS A 244 -14.68 1.68 -9.30
N MET A 245 -14.50 0.57 -8.60
CA MET A 245 -15.45 0.11 -7.59
C MET A 245 -15.49 1.05 -6.38
N LEU A 246 -14.33 1.49 -5.90
CA LEU A 246 -14.20 2.48 -4.83
C LEU A 246 -14.89 3.80 -5.21
N GLU A 247 -14.65 4.31 -6.42
CA GLU A 247 -15.32 5.51 -6.93
C GLU A 247 -16.85 5.35 -6.94
N SER A 248 -17.37 4.20 -7.38
CA SER A 248 -18.81 3.91 -7.32
C SER A 248 -19.32 3.95 -5.88
N LYS A 249 -18.59 3.35 -4.93
CA LYS A 249 -18.99 3.31 -3.52
C LYS A 249 -18.92 4.68 -2.84
N LEU A 250 -17.94 5.50 -3.18
CA LEU A 250 -17.86 6.90 -2.72
C LEU A 250 -19.07 7.71 -3.19
N LEU A 251 -19.51 7.51 -4.42
CA LEU A 251 -20.69 8.18 -4.96
C LEU A 251 -21.98 7.70 -4.26
N GLU A 252 -22.15 6.39 -4.12
CA GLU A 252 -23.30 5.76 -3.45
C GLU A 252 -23.46 6.19 -1.99
N ASN A 253 -22.35 6.43 -1.28
CA ASN A 253 -22.34 6.72 0.16
C ASN A 253 -21.95 8.16 0.49
N SER A 254 -22.01 9.08 -0.48
CA SER A 254 -21.55 10.47 -0.33
C SER A 254 -22.26 11.23 0.80
N ASP A 255 -23.54 10.94 1.08
CA ASP A 255 -24.28 11.55 2.18
C ASP A 255 -23.82 11.05 3.56
N ILE A 256 -23.49 9.76 3.68
CA ILE A 256 -23.00 9.14 4.93
C ILE A 256 -21.62 9.70 5.28
N LEU A 257 -20.76 9.86 4.28
CA LEU A 257 -19.40 10.36 4.46
C LEU A 257 -19.38 11.86 4.85
N ARG A 258 -20.35 12.64 4.37
CA ARG A 258 -20.52 14.05 4.78
C ARG A 258 -20.96 14.22 6.23
N ASP A 259 -21.84 13.35 6.72
CA ASP A 259 -22.31 13.40 8.10
C ASP A 259 -21.24 12.93 9.10
N SER A 260 -20.38 11.98 8.72
CA SER A 260 -19.23 11.61 9.56
C SER A 260 -18.26 12.78 9.76
N ASP A 261 -17.97 13.56 8.71
CA ASP A 261 -17.08 14.73 8.81
C ASP A 261 -17.66 15.84 9.71
N ASN A 262 -19.00 16.00 9.75
CA ASN A 262 -19.64 16.95 10.66
C ASN A 262 -19.58 16.49 12.12
N LYS A 263 -19.65 15.18 12.37
CA LYS A 263 -19.54 14.62 13.73
C LYS A 263 -18.14 14.84 14.31
N TYR A 264 -17.09 14.65 13.50
CA TYR A 264 -15.71 14.87 13.94
C TYR A 264 -15.29 16.35 14.06
N LYS A 265 -15.99 17.28 13.40
CA LYS A 265 -15.81 18.73 13.66
C LYS A 265 -16.34 19.16 15.03
N PHE A 266 -17.35 18.48 15.58
CA PHE A 266 -17.87 18.78 16.91
C PHE A 266 -16.99 18.19 18.03
N ASP A 267 -16.34 17.05 17.80
CA ASP A 267 -15.48 16.41 18.79
C ASP A 267 -14.09 17.07 18.95
N GLN A 268 -13.75 18.05 18.10
CA GLN A 268 -12.56 18.90 18.26
C GLN A 268 -12.84 20.22 19.02
N LEU A 269 -14.08 20.42 19.50
CA LEU A 269 -14.50 21.64 20.22
C LEU A 269 -14.84 21.41 21.70
N PHE A 270 -14.51 20.24 22.28
CA PHE A 270 -14.73 19.93 23.69
C PHE A 270 -13.49 19.35 24.37
#